data_AF-A0A9X0UIA7-F1
#
_entry.id   AF-A0A9X0UIA7-F1
#
_cell.length_a   1.000
_cell.length_b   1.000
_cell.length_c   1.000
_cell.angle_alpha   90.00
_cell.angle_beta   90.00
_cell.angle_gamma   90.00
#
_symmetry.space_group_name_H-M   'P 1'
#
loop_
_entity.id
_entity.type
_entity.pdbx_description
1 polymer ?
#
loop_
_entity_poly.entity_id
_entity_poly.type
_entity_poly.pdbx_seq_one_letter_code
_entity_poly.pdbx_strand_id
1 'polypeptide(L)'
;MINKIRRQLVQNAPSILRSPVHLLPHRVQKTALLEGLKLVFQEALADGDFEFLEGKWLKIEIHDLALRWFISYQHPQLIVADRPCQEDVSFSGYLNDFILIAGRKEDPDTLFFQRRLSIEGDTELGLAVKNLMDSVDLEQLPPVLQILLHQLADFVHKGMQMPNTQNEVMNAYSN
;
A
#
# COMPACT_ATOMS: atom_id res chain seq x y z
N MET A 1 3.27 25.18 13.92
CA MET A 1 3.81 24.12 14.80
C MET A 1 3.21 22.74 14.47
N ILE A 2 1.89 22.61 14.37
CA ILE A 2 1.17 21.35 14.10
C ILE A 2 1.63 20.65 12.80
N ASN A 3 1.80 21.38 11.70
CA ASN A 3 2.25 20.77 10.42
C ASN A 3 3.66 20.16 10.50
N LYS A 4 4.55 20.72 11.33
CA LYS A 4 5.90 20.19 11.55
C LYS A 4 5.86 18.88 12.34
N ILE A 5 5.00 18.81 13.37
CA ILE A 5 4.78 17.60 14.17
C ILE A 5 4.14 16.50 13.31
N ARG A 6 3.12 16.83 12.51
CA ARG A 6 2.49 15.89 11.55
C ARG A 6 3.53 15.30 10.61
N ARG A 7 4.36 16.14 9.99
CA ARG A 7 5.42 15.68 9.06
C ARG A 7 6.41 14.74 9.75
N GLN A 8 6.87 15.10 10.94
CA GLN A 8 7.80 14.28 11.69
C GLN A 8 7.15 12.93 12.09
N LEU A 9 5.87 12.91 12.44
CA LEU A 9 5.15 11.67 12.68
C LEU A 9 4.99 10.82 11.42
N VAL A 10 4.61 11.40 10.27
CA VAL A 10 4.49 10.65 8.99
C VAL A 10 5.84 10.07 8.55
N GLN A 11 6.93 10.82 8.72
CA GLN A 11 8.28 10.37 8.40
C GLN A 11 8.79 9.27 9.35
N ASN A 12 8.38 9.31 10.62
CA ASN A 12 8.80 8.33 11.63
C ASN A 12 7.78 7.20 11.87
N ALA A 13 6.57 7.28 11.30
CA ALA A 13 5.52 6.28 11.47
C ALA A 13 5.99 4.85 11.16
N PRO A 14 6.75 4.61 10.08
CA PRO A 14 7.29 3.27 9.82
C PRO A 14 8.22 2.79 10.94
N SER A 15 9.10 3.65 11.45
CA SER A 15 10.02 3.31 12.56
C SER A 15 9.26 2.95 13.84
N ILE A 16 8.17 3.68 14.13
CA ILE A 16 7.31 3.44 15.30
C ILE A 16 6.53 2.12 15.13
N LEU A 17 6.00 1.85 13.93
CA LEU A 17 5.16 0.69 13.65
C LEU A 17 5.96 -0.59 13.38
N ARG A 18 7.24 -0.48 13.03
CA ARG A 18 8.10 -1.62 12.71
C ARG A 18 8.19 -2.62 13.86
N SER A 19 8.52 -2.17 15.07
CA SER A 19 8.68 -3.09 16.21
C SER A 19 7.38 -3.83 16.59
N PRO A 20 6.23 -3.16 16.76
CA PRO A 20 4.96 -3.86 17.03
C PRO A 20 4.60 -4.89 15.97
N VAL A 21 4.78 -4.57 14.69
CA VAL A 21 4.43 -5.51 13.62
C VAL A 21 5.35 -6.73 13.63
N HIS A 22 6.66 -6.55 13.81
CA HIS A 22 7.61 -7.66 13.89
C HIS A 22 7.45 -8.54 15.14
N LEU A 23 6.83 -8.02 16.20
CA LEU A 23 6.52 -8.80 17.40
C LEU A 23 5.26 -9.68 17.24
N LEU A 24 4.39 -9.38 16.27
CA LEU A 24 3.23 -10.22 16.00
C LEU A 24 3.67 -11.55 15.38
N PRO A 25 3.18 -12.69 15.88
CA PRO A 25 3.45 -13.98 15.25
C PRO A 25 3.03 -13.96 13.78
N HIS A 26 3.86 -14.54 12.91
CA HIS A 26 3.62 -14.55 11.46
C HIS A 26 2.22 -15.07 11.09
N ARG A 27 1.69 -16.03 11.84
CA ARG A 27 0.31 -16.54 11.68
C ARG A 27 -0.73 -15.45 11.83
N VAL A 28 -0.58 -14.56 12.81
CA VAL A 28 -1.51 -13.45 13.05
C VAL A 28 -1.45 -12.45 11.90
N GLN A 29 -0.24 -12.10 11.45
CA GLN A 29 -0.07 -11.23 10.28
C GLN A 29 -0.73 -11.81 9.02
N LYS A 30 -0.48 -13.10 8.76
CA LYS A 30 -1.05 -13.84 7.63
C LYS A 30 -2.58 -13.89 7.68
N THR A 31 -3.16 -14.26 8.82
CA THR A 31 -4.61 -14.30 8.99
C THR A 31 -5.22 -12.91 8.84
N ALA A 32 -4.64 -11.88 9.47
CA ALA A 32 -5.14 -10.51 9.35
C ALA A 32 -5.10 -10.02 7.89
N LEU A 33 -4.01 -10.30 7.16
CA LEU A 33 -3.88 -9.96 5.74
C LEU A 33 -4.94 -10.67 4.90
N LEU A 34 -5.09 -11.99 5.06
CA LEU A 34 -6.07 -12.77 4.29
C LEU A 34 -7.50 -12.31 4.54
N GLU A 35 -7.88 -12.09 5.80
CA GLU A 35 -9.23 -11.61 6.13
C GLU A 35 -9.45 -10.18 5.63
N GLY A 36 -8.45 -9.31 5.72
CA GLY A 36 -8.51 -7.97 5.14
C GLY A 36 -8.68 -7.99 3.62
N LEU A 37 -7.92 -8.82 2.91
CA LEU A 37 -8.03 -8.97 1.46
C LEU A 37 -9.41 -9.51 1.07
N LYS A 38 -9.88 -10.59 1.71
CA LYS A 38 -11.22 -11.15 1.43
C LYS A 38 -12.33 -10.12 1.61
N LEU A 39 -12.21 -9.27 2.63
CA LEU A 39 -13.21 -8.26 2.95
C LEU A 39 -13.29 -7.17 1.88
N VAL A 40 -12.14 -6.62 1.45
CA VAL A 40 -12.14 -5.51 0.48
C VAL A 40 -12.22 -5.95 -0.98
N PHE A 41 -11.99 -7.25 -1.23
CA PHE A 41 -12.02 -7.86 -2.57
C PHE A 41 -13.07 -8.94 -2.70
N GLN A 42 -14.14 -8.93 -1.88
CA GLN A 42 -15.13 -9.99 -1.90
C GLN A 42 -15.81 -10.13 -3.27
N GLU A 43 -16.13 -9.00 -3.92
CA GLU A 43 -16.75 -8.97 -5.25
C GLU A 43 -15.77 -9.47 -6.32
N ALA A 44 -14.55 -8.90 -6.36
CA ALA A 44 -13.49 -9.36 -7.27
C ALA A 44 -13.17 -10.86 -7.12
N LEU A 45 -13.21 -11.39 -5.90
CA LEU A 45 -13.05 -12.84 -5.65
C LEU A 45 -14.22 -13.66 -6.21
N ALA A 46 -15.46 -13.16 -6.11
CA ALA A 46 -16.64 -13.82 -6.63
C ALA A 46 -16.70 -13.79 -8.17
N ASP A 47 -16.19 -12.72 -8.78
CA ASP A 47 -16.17 -12.52 -10.23
C ASP A 47 -15.00 -13.24 -10.93
N GLY A 48 -14.10 -13.87 -10.16
CA GLY A 48 -12.96 -14.61 -10.69
C GLY A 48 -11.76 -13.73 -11.04
N ASP A 49 -11.75 -12.47 -10.62
CA ASP A 49 -10.67 -11.52 -10.92
C ASP A 49 -9.31 -11.95 -10.34
N PHE A 50 -9.24 -12.95 -9.46
CA PHE A 50 -7.99 -13.50 -8.93
C PHE A 50 -7.47 -14.74 -9.66
N GLU A 51 -8.21 -15.29 -10.63
CA GLU A 51 -7.80 -16.50 -11.37
C GLU A 51 -6.45 -16.32 -12.08
N PHE A 52 -6.10 -15.08 -12.46
CA PHE A 52 -4.80 -14.78 -13.07
C PHE A 52 -3.61 -15.05 -12.12
N LEU A 53 -3.82 -15.15 -10.81
CA LEU A 53 -2.82 -15.52 -9.81
C LEU A 53 -2.75 -17.04 -9.55
N GLU A 54 -3.55 -17.86 -10.23
CA GLU A 54 -3.48 -19.31 -10.05
C GLU A 54 -2.12 -19.85 -10.51
N GLY A 55 -1.43 -20.55 -9.60
CA GLY A 55 -0.07 -21.05 -9.84
C GLY A 55 1.02 -19.97 -9.90
N LYS A 56 0.67 -18.71 -9.63
CA LYS A 56 1.57 -17.55 -9.69
C LYS A 56 1.59 -16.79 -8.36
N TRP A 57 2.66 -16.09 -8.07
CA TRP A 57 2.88 -15.41 -6.81
C TRP A 57 3.07 -13.90 -6.99
N LEU A 58 2.21 -13.13 -6.35
CA LEU A 58 2.34 -11.68 -6.16
C LEU A 58 3.10 -11.41 -4.87
N LYS A 59 4.24 -10.72 -4.96
CA LYS A 59 4.95 -10.17 -3.80
C LYS A 59 4.49 -8.74 -3.54
N ILE A 60 4.08 -8.45 -2.31
CA ILE A 60 3.91 -7.09 -1.78
C ILE A 60 5.02 -6.81 -0.78
N GLU A 61 5.80 -5.76 -0.99
CA GLU A 61 6.92 -5.38 -0.12
C GLU A 61 6.80 -3.94 0.39
N ILE A 62 6.91 -3.77 1.71
CA ILE A 62 6.94 -2.47 2.38
C ILE A 62 8.34 -2.26 2.96
N HIS A 63 9.15 -1.43 2.29
CA HIS A 63 10.59 -1.33 2.55
C HIS A 63 10.92 -0.82 3.96
N ASP A 64 10.24 0.22 4.41
CA ASP A 64 10.46 0.88 5.71
C ASP A 64 9.95 0.08 6.91
N LEU A 65 9.03 -0.85 6.68
CA LEU A 65 8.63 -1.85 7.66
C LEU A 65 9.43 -3.15 7.57
N ALA A 66 10.22 -3.36 6.51
CA ALA A 66 10.86 -4.65 6.22
C ALA A 66 9.87 -5.82 6.22
N LEU A 67 8.67 -5.59 5.65
CA LEU A 67 7.62 -6.60 5.51
C LEU A 67 7.49 -7.02 4.06
N ARG A 68 7.27 -8.32 3.87
CA ARG A 68 7.00 -8.90 2.56
C ARG A 68 5.97 -10.01 2.71
N TRP A 69 4.98 -9.98 1.84
CA TRP A 69 3.97 -11.02 1.73
C TRP A 69 3.96 -11.55 0.31
N PHE A 70 3.74 -12.86 0.19
CA PHE A 70 3.60 -13.55 -1.09
C PHE A 70 2.18 -14.08 -1.13
N ILE A 71 1.38 -13.56 -2.05
CA ILE A 71 -0.04 -13.82 -2.21
C ILE A 71 -0.22 -14.61 -3.50
N SER A 72 -1.04 -15.64 -3.46
CA SER A 72 -1.47 -16.39 -4.62
C SER A 72 -2.94 -16.72 -4.49
N TYR A 73 -3.51 -17.29 -5.54
CA TYR A 73 -4.88 -17.75 -5.58
C TYR A 73 -4.92 -19.26 -5.79
N GLN A 74 -5.71 -19.95 -4.97
CA GLN A 74 -5.99 -21.37 -5.09
C GLN A 74 -7.51 -21.53 -4.98
N HIS A 75 -8.17 -21.65 -6.14
CA HIS A 75 -9.62 -21.51 -6.26
C HIS A 75 -10.39 -22.27 -5.17
N PRO A 76 -11.33 -21.63 -4.45
CA PRO A 76 -11.77 -20.22 -4.52
C PRO A 76 -11.11 -19.30 -3.47
N GLN A 77 -9.89 -19.60 -3.01
CA GLN A 77 -9.30 -18.96 -1.84
C GLN A 77 -7.99 -18.22 -2.15
N LEU A 78 -7.82 -17.05 -1.53
CA LEU A 78 -6.51 -16.44 -1.42
C LEU A 78 -5.65 -17.21 -0.44
N ILE A 79 -4.38 -17.38 -0.81
CA ILE A 79 -3.37 -17.98 0.03
C ILE A 79 -2.19 -17.02 0.18
N VAL A 80 -1.55 -17.09 1.34
CA VAL A 80 -0.32 -16.36 1.63
C VAL A 80 0.76 -17.37 2.02
N ALA A 81 1.93 -17.28 1.40
CA ALA A 81 3.03 -18.21 1.68
C ALA A 81 3.51 -18.07 3.13
N ASP A 82 3.82 -19.19 3.78
CA ASP A 82 4.38 -19.19 5.15
C ASP A 82 5.88 -18.83 5.18
N ARG A 83 6.53 -18.86 4.01
CA ARG A 83 7.94 -18.52 3.82
C ARG A 83 8.11 -17.79 2.49
N PRO A 84 9.17 -16.98 2.34
CA PRO A 84 9.49 -16.38 1.05
C PRO A 84 9.62 -17.45 -0.03
N CYS A 85 9.00 -17.20 -1.17
CA CYS A 85 9.05 -18.03 -2.36
C CYS A 85 9.43 -17.18 -3.57
N GLN A 86 9.61 -17.80 -4.73
CA GLN A 86 9.80 -17.06 -5.97
C GLN A 86 8.48 -16.37 -6.35
N GLU A 87 8.57 -15.07 -6.65
CA GLU A 87 7.47 -14.27 -7.16
C GLU A 87 7.50 -14.17 -8.70
N ASP A 88 6.32 -14.03 -9.29
CA ASP A 88 6.13 -13.73 -10.71
C ASP A 88 5.99 -12.22 -10.94
N VAL A 89 5.42 -11.53 -9.96
CA VAL A 89 5.26 -10.07 -9.97
C VAL A 89 5.46 -9.50 -8.57
N SER A 90 6.07 -8.32 -8.49
CA SER A 90 6.39 -7.63 -7.25
C SER A 90 5.90 -6.20 -7.27
N PHE A 91 5.15 -5.80 -6.25
CA PHE A 91 4.81 -4.40 -5.96
C PHE A 91 5.51 -3.99 -4.68
N SER A 92 6.36 -2.96 -4.75
CA SER A 92 7.13 -2.49 -3.59
C SER A 92 7.12 -0.98 -3.43
N GLY A 93 7.19 -0.52 -2.19
CA GLY A 93 7.16 0.91 -1.87
C GLY A 93 7.31 1.18 -0.38
N TYR A 94 7.09 2.42 0.02
CA TYR A 94 7.06 2.82 1.43
C TYR A 94 5.64 2.73 1.99
N LEU A 95 5.51 2.52 3.31
CA LEU A 95 4.21 2.37 3.97
C LEU A 95 3.24 3.50 3.63
N ASN A 96 3.74 4.74 3.64
CA ASN A 96 2.95 5.92 3.36
C ASN A 96 2.34 5.90 1.95
N ASP A 97 3.04 5.33 0.96
CA ASP A 97 2.56 5.24 -0.42
C ASP A 97 1.39 4.26 -0.52
N PHE A 98 1.49 3.09 0.14
CA PHE A 98 0.39 2.13 0.22
C PHE A 98 -0.82 2.70 0.98
N ILE A 99 -0.61 3.50 2.03
CA ILE A 99 -1.70 4.19 2.73
C ILE A 99 -2.41 5.20 1.81
N LEU A 100 -1.67 5.93 0.99
CA LEU A 100 -2.24 6.90 0.04
C LEU A 100 -3.07 6.21 -1.03
N ILE A 101 -2.60 5.08 -1.56
CA ILE A 101 -3.37 4.25 -2.50
C ILE A 101 -4.64 3.74 -1.83
N ALA A 102 -4.50 3.08 -0.67
CA ALA A 102 -5.64 2.50 0.04
C ALA A 102 -6.68 3.54 0.44
N GLY A 103 -6.27 4.77 0.75
CA GLY A 103 -7.17 5.89 1.05
C GLY A 103 -7.63 6.70 -0.16
N ARG A 104 -7.36 6.22 -1.39
CA ARG A 104 -7.68 6.89 -2.67
C ARG A 104 -7.22 8.35 -2.72
N LYS A 105 -6.03 8.65 -2.16
CA LYS A 105 -5.39 9.98 -2.17
C LYS A 105 -4.39 10.15 -3.31
N GLU A 106 -3.82 9.04 -3.78
CA GLU A 106 -2.90 8.97 -4.92
C GLU A 106 -3.20 7.67 -5.66
N ASP A 107 -3.13 7.69 -6.99
CA ASP A 107 -3.33 6.51 -7.81
C ASP A 107 -2.00 5.73 -7.97
N PRO A 108 -2.03 4.39 -8.11
CA PRO A 108 -0.82 3.56 -8.24
C PRO A 108 0.07 3.98 -9.40
N ASP A 109 -0.52 4.41 -10.53
CA ASP A 109 0.21 4.87 -11.71
C ASP A 109 1.00 6.15 -11.43
N THR A 110 0.41 7.09 -10.70
CA THR A 110 1.10 8.34 -10.34
C THR A 110 2.31 8.04 -9.47
N LEU A 111 2.17 7.14 -8.49
CA LEU A 111 3.27 6.72 -7.63
C LEU A 111 4.34 5.93 -8.38
N PHE A 112 3.95 5.11 -9.37
CA PHE A 112 4.88 4.42 -10.26
C PHE A 112 5.71 5.41 -11.10
N PHE A 113 5.07 6.39 -11.75
CA PHE A 113 5.78 7.42 -12.51
C PHE A 113 6.70 8.29 -11.64
N GLN A 114 6.31 8.52 -10.37
CA GLN A 114 7.14 9.19 -9.37
C GLN A 114 8.24 8.30 -8.76
N ARG A 115 8.35 7.03 -9.18
CA ARG A 115 9.30 6.03 -8.65
C ARG A 115 9.16 5.79 -7.14
N ARG A 116 7.96 6.01 -6.61
CA ARG A 116 7.58 5.74 -5.22
C ARG A 116 6.97 4.34 -5.05
N LEU A 117 6.35 3.83 -6.12
CA LEU A 117 5.93 2.44 -6.25
C LEU A 117 6.79 1.78 -7.34
N SER A 118 7.43 0.65 -7.03
CA SER A 118 8.10 -0.21 -8.02
C SER A 118 7.21 -1.38 -8.37
N ILE A 119 7.16 -1.71 -9.65
CA ILE A 119 6.45 -2.89 -10.18
C ILE A 119 7.44 -3.64 -11.06
N GLU A 120 7.75 -4.88 -10.66
CA GLU A 120 8.78 -5.71 -11.29
C GLU A 120 8.22 -7.11 -11.57
N GLY A 121 8.79 -7.79 -12.58
CA GLY A 121 8.37 -9.14 -12.98
C GLY A 121 7.53 -9.14 -14.25
N ASP A 122 6.55 -10.03 -14.31
CA ASP A 122 5.65 -10.20 -15.45
C ASP A 122 4.74 -8.97 -15.62
N THR A 123 4.78 -8.36 -16.80
CA THR A 123 4.05 -7.13 -17.11
C THR A 123 2.54 -7.33 -17.23
N GLU A 124 2.10 -8.51 -17.70
CA GLU A 124 0.69 -8.85 -17.82
C GLU A 124 0.08 -9.05 -16.43
N LEU A 125 0.79 -9.75 -15.55
CA LEU A 125 0.41 -9.86 -14.14
C LEU A 125 0.43 -8.51 -13.44
N GLY A 126 1.44 -7.67 -13.71
CA GLY A 126 1.50 -6.32 -13.18
C GLY A 126 0.26 -5.50 -13.53
N LEU A 127 -0.21 -5.59 -14.79
CA LEU A 127 -1.43 -4.91 -15.22
C LEU A 127 -2.68 -5.49 -14.55
N ALA A 128 -2.79 -6.82 -14.46
CA ALA A 128 -3.92 -7.48 -13.80
C ALA A 128 -4.03 -7.09 -12.32
N VAL A 129 -2.90 -7.05 -11.60
CA VAL A 129 -2.86 -6.62 -10.20
C VAL A 129 -3.24 -5.14 -10.06
N LYS A 130 -2.85 -4.27 -11.00
CA LYS A 130 -3.31 -2.87 -10.99
C LYS A 130 -4.81 -2.76 -11.13
N ASN A 131 -5.40 -3.45 -12.12
CA ASN A 131 -6.85 -3.46 -12.31
C ASN A 131 -7.57 -3.97 -11.05
N LEU A 132 -7.00 -4.97 -10.38
CA LEU A 132 -7.50 -5.44 -9.09
C LEU A 132 -7.41 -4.33 -8.03
N MET A 133 -6.31 -3.58 -7.92
CA MET A 133 -6.21 -2.46 -6.97
C MET A 133 -7.27 -1.38 -7.20
N ASP A 134 -7.70 -1.17 -8.45
CA ASP A 134 -8.77 -0.25 -8.79
C ASP A 134 -10.17 -0.79 -8.39
N SER A 135 -10.32 -2.11 -8.29
CA SER A 135 -11.58 -2.76 -7.87
C SER A 135 -11.74 -2.89 -6.35
N VAL A 136 -10.79 -2.37 -5.56
CA VAL A 136 -10.91 -2.34 -4.09
C VAL A 136 -12.18 -1.60 -3.69
N ASP A 137 -13.09 -2.30 -3.01
CA ASP A 137 -14.28 -1.70 -2.43
C ASP A 137 -14.09 -1.44 -0.92
N LEU A 138 -13.77 -0.19 -0.60
CA LEU A 138 -13.61 0.26 0.79
C LEU A 138 -14.95 0.33 1.53
N GLU A 139 -16.09 0.33 0.84
CA GLU A 139 -17.41 0.38 1.48
C GLU A 139 -17.72 -0.92 2.24
N GLN A 140 -17.05 -2.03 1.90
CA GLN A 140 -17.16 -3.30 2.61
C GLN A 140 -16.44 -3.31 3.96
N LEU A 141 -15.50 -2.37 4.17
CA LEU A 141 -14.87 -2.24 5.47
C LEU A 141 -15.90 -1.81 6.53
N PRO A 142 -15.82 -2.30 7.77
CA PRO A 142 -16.57 -1.75 8.89
C PRO A 142 -16.43 -0.21 8.95
N PRO A 143 -17.50 0.54 9.26
CA PRO A 143 -17.48 2.01 9.21
C PRO A 143 -16.33 2.64 10.03
N VAL A 144 -15.97 2.02 11.16
CA VAL A 144 -14.84 2.46 11.98
C VAL A 144 -13.52 2.36 11.22
N LEU A 145 -13.28 1.27 10.49
CA LEU A 145 -12.05 1.08 9.72
C LEU A 145 -11.99 2.02 8.51
N GLN A 146 -13.12 2.27 7.85
CA GLN A 146 -13.21 3.27 6.77
C GLN A 146 -12.79 4.66 7.28
N ILE A 147 -13.37 5.10 8.40
CA ILE A 147 -13.06 6.41 9.00
C ILE A 147 -11.58 6.48 9.37
N LEU A 148 -11.04 5.44 10.01
CA LEU A 148 -9.62 5.40 10.39
C LEU A 148 -8.70 5.45 9.16
N LEU A 149 -9.00 4.67 8.12
CA LEU A 149 -8.23 4.66 6.88
C LEU A 149 -8.23 6.04 6.22
N HIS A 150 -9.40 6.66 6.08
CA HIS A 150 -9.51 8.00 5.50
C HIS A 150 -8.76 9.06 6.33
N GLN A 151 -8.86 9.02 7.67
CA GLN A 151 -8.13 9.93 8.54
C GLN A 151 -6.61 9.74 8.44
N LEU A 152 -6.15 8.49 8.40
CA LEU A 152 -4.73 8.16 8.22
C LEU A 152 -4.23 8.63 6.86
N ALA A 153 -4.98 8.37 5.79
CA ALA A 153 -4.63 8.80 4.45
C ALA A 153 -4.57 10.33 4.34
N ASP A 154 -5.55 11.04 4.90
CA ASP A 154 -5.52 12.51 4.98
C ASP A 154 -4.32 13.04 5.77
N PHE A 155 -3.99 12.37 6.87
CA PHE A 155 -2.86 12.74 7.71
C PHE A 155 -1.52 12.56 6.98
N VAL A 156 -1.35 11.42 6.32
CA VAL A 156 -0.17 11.10 5.51
C VAL A 156 -0.07 12.06 4.32
N HIS A 157 -1.16 12.24 3.56
CA HIS A 157 -1.18 13.13 2.39
C HIS A 157 -0.78 14.56 2.78
N LYS A 158 -1.38 15.13 3.83
CA LYS A 158 -1.01 16.47 4.34
C LYS A 158 0.40 16.55 4.93
N GLY A 159 0.95 15.44 5.42
CA GLY A 159 2.33 15.37 5.93
C GLY A 159 3.39 15.26 4.83
N MET A 160 3.02 14.71 3.68
CA MET A 160 3.87 14.50 2.50
C MET A 160 3.93 15.73 1.58
N GLN A 161 2.86 16.54 1.52
CA GLN A 161 2.87 17.81 0.77
C GLN A 161 3.98 18.74 1.30
N MET A 162 4.99 19.02 0.46
CA MET A 162 6.01 20.02 0.76
C MET A 162 5.33 21.40 0.86
N PRO A 163 5.65 22.25 1.84
CA PRO A 163 5.47 23.67 1.64
C PRO A 163 6.45 24.06 0.53
N ASN A 164 5.91 24.44 -0.63
CA ASN A 164 6.69 25.08 -1.68
C ASN A 164 7.46 26.24 -1.02
N THR A 165 8.77 26.21 -1.10
CA THR A 165 9.59 27.27 -0.49
C THR A 165 9.32 28.53 -1.28
N GLN A 166 8.63 29.51 -0.70
CA GLN A 166 8.44 30.86 -1.23
C GLN A 166 9.77 31.66 -1.27
N ASN A 167 10.88 31.10 -1.74
CA ASN A 167 12.19 31.79 -1.79
C ASN A 167 12.82 31.85 -3.19
N GLU A 168 12.05 31.92 -4.28
CA GLU A 168 12.63 32.09 -5.63
C GLU A 168 12.32 33.41 -6.35
N VAL A 169 11.64 34.39 -5.74
CA VAL A 169 11.36 35.67 -6.45
C VAL A 169 11.80 36.97 -5.73
N MET A 170 12.48 36.90 -4.58
CA MET A 170 12.86 38.12 -3.86
C MET A 170 14.30 38.64 -4.10
N ASN A 171 15.09 37.98 -4.95
CA ASN A 171 16.48 38.38 -5.24
C ASN A 171 16.73 38.82 -6.70
N ALA A 172 15.67 39.08 -7.49
CA ALA A 172 15.82 39.53 -8.88
C ALA A 172 15.84 41.07 -9.06
N TYR A 173 15.64 41.85 -7.99
CA TYR A 173 15.60 43.32 -8.06
C TYR A 173 16.46 43.94 -6.95
N SER A 174 17.76 43.72 -7.02
CA SER A 174 18.76 44.58 -6.39
C SER A 174 20.05 44.50 -7.19
N ASN A 175 20.13 45.38 -8.19
CA ASN A 175 21.35 45.98 -8.72
C ASN A 175 20.96 47.34 -9.29
#